data_AF-A0A8H6C3L9-F1
#
_entry.id   AF-A0A8H6C3L9-F1
#
_cell.length_a   1.000
_cell.length_b   1.000
_cell.length_c   1.000
_cell.angle_alpha   90.00
_cell.angle_beta   90.00
_cell.angle_gamma   90.00
#
_symmetry.space_group_name_H-M   'P 1'
#
loop_
_entity.id
_entity.type
_entity.pdbx_description
1 polymer ?
#
loop_
_entity_poly.entity_id
_entity_poly.type
_entity_poly.pdbx_seq_one_letter_code
_entity_poly.pdbx_strand_id
1 'polypeptide(L)'
;MAETIEFDPKTDLNDTLMNKLLEESELNLGIPMIFNLITILKEESENLFNEKLNIKQCEFDEQQKIKELNEQKKFHGTKLTKQSWLNWRNNFRKEMKYELYDKQRFENMHKGKLTGKQIFEKGLANQNDDDEEEEEEEEGENQTIQEQEKDIVDGIKRL
;
A
#
# COMPACT_ATOMS: atom_id res chain seq x y z
N MET A 1 23.36 12.59 3.08
CA MET A 1 24.11 13.79 3.48
C MET A 1 24.87 14.27 2.26
N ALA A 2 24.96 15.58 2.06
CA ALA A 2 25.79 16.12 0.99
C ALA A 2 27.27 15.87 1.30
N GLU A 3 27.97 15.19 0.41
CA GLU A 3 29.36 14.74 0.63
C GLU A 3 30.40 15.80 0.23
N THR A 4 30.01 16.76 -0.61
CA THR A 4 30.90 17.81 -1.11
C THR A 4 30.22 19.18 -1.09
N ILE A 5 30.95 20.17 -0.57
CA ILE A 5 30.57 21.59 -0.61
C ILE A 5 31.58 22.30 -1.50
N GLU A 6 31.08 22.91 -2.58
CA GLU A 6 31.90 23.68 -3.49
C GLU A 6 31.77 25.17 -3.17
N PHE A 7 32.92 25.82 -3.05
CA PHE A 7 33.03 27.26 -2.90
C PHE A 7 33.39 27.87 -4.25
N ASP A 8 32.71 28.95 -4.62
CA ASP A 8 33.08 29.75 -5.77
C ASP A 8 34.05 30.85 -5.30
N PRO A 9 35.33 30.82 -5.73
CA PRO A 9 36.33 31.80 -5.32
C PRO A 9 35.96 33.23 -5.73
N LYS A 10 35.09 33.43 -6.72
CA LYS A 10 34.78 34.78 -7.19
C LYS A 10 33.68 35.41 -6.34
N THR A 11 32.57 34.73 -6.14
CA THR A 11 31.42 35.28 -5.40
C THR A 11 31.63 35.21 -3.89
N ASP A 12 32.06 34.05 -3.38
CA ASP A 12 32.09 33.81 -1.93
C ASP A 12 33.23 34.60 -1.26
N LEU A 13 34.39 34.64 -1.91
CA LEU A 13 35.57 35.31 -1.36
C LEU A 13 35.56 36.82 -1.60
N ASN A 14 35.38 37.28 -2.85
CA ASN A 14 35.47 38.72 -3.15
C ASN A 14 34.18 39.47 -2.83
N ASP A 15 33.01 38.95 -3.21
CA ASP A 15 31.78 39.72 -3.08
C ASP A 15 31.20 39.66 -1.66
N THR A 16 31.42 38.57 -0.93
CA THR A 16 30.86 38.41 0.43
C THR A 16 31.92 38.73 1.50
N LEU A 17 33.00 37.96 1.56
CA LEU A 17 34.01 38.07 2.63
C LEU A 17 34.81 39.37 2.54
N MET A 18 35.34 39.72 1.37
CA MET A 18 36.15 40.93 1.24
C MET A 18 35.35 42.21 1.44
N ASN A 19 34.10 42.28 0.95
CA ASN A 19 33.25 43.44 1.19
C ASN A 19 32.94 43.64 2.67
N LYS A 20 32.63 42.56 3.41
CA LYS A 20 32.42 42.65 4.87
C LYS A 20 33.70 43.05 5.63
N LEU A 21 34.85 42.52 5.22
CA LEU A 21 36.12 42.94 5.81
C LEU A 21 36.45 44.40 5.54
N LEU A 22 36.15 44.91 4.35
CA LEU A 22 36.33 46.32 4.02
C LEU A 22 35.42 47.20 4.86
N GLU A 23 34.14 46.84 5.02
CA GLU A 23 33.20 47.56 5.88
C GLU A 23 33.69 47.62 7.33
N GLU A 24 34.09 46.48 7.91
CA GLU A 24 34.63 46.46 9.27
C GLU A 24 35.95 47.25 9.37
N SER A 25 36.72 47.28 8.28
CA SER A 25 37.98 48.00 8.25
C SER A 25 37.79 49.51 8.35
N GLU A 26 36.75 50.03 7.71
CA GLU A 26 36.39 51.45 7.76
C GLU A 26 35.86 51.84 9.15
N LEU A 27 35.11 50.94 9.80
CA LEU A 27 34.56 51.17 11.14
C LEU A 27 35.63 51.21 12.24
N ASN A 28 36.71 50.43 12.10
CA ASN A 28 37.78 50.34 13.10
C ASN A 28 38.99 51.25 12.81
N LEU A 29 38.84 52.25 11.92
CA LEU A 29 39.90 53.20 11.61
C LEU A 29 40.40 53.91 12.88
N GLY A 30 41.70 53.80 13.15
CA GLY A 30 42.35 54.42 14.32
C GLY A 30 42.37 53.54 15.58
N ILE A 31 41.82 52.32 15.53
CA ILE A 31 41.85 51.32 16.60
C ILE A 31 42.65 50.09 16.11
N PRO A 32 43.38 49.37 16.99
CA PRO A 32 43.98 48.10 16.61
C PRO A 32 42.93 47.09 16.11
N MET A 33 42.92 46.83 14.79
CA MET A 33 41.82 46.11 14.14
C MET A 33 42.10 44.63 13.82
N ILE A 34 43.35 44.16 13.95
CA ILE A 34 43.76 42.83 13.43
C ILE A 34 42.92 41.70 14.03
N PHE A 35 42.70 41.73 15.35
CA PHE A 35 41.91 40.72 16.04
C PHE A 35 40.44 40.76 15.61
N ASN A 36 39.87 41.96 15.45
CA ASN A 36 38.47 42.14 15.04
C ASN A 36 38.27 41.59 13.63
N LEU A 37 39.14 41.94 12.68
CA LEU A 37 39.09 41.44 11.31
C LEU A 37 39.18 39.91 11.25
N ILE A 38 40.07 39.29 12.04
CA ILE A 38 40.20 37.82 12.08
C ILE A 38 38.92 37.19 12.65
N THR A 39 38.33 37.80 13.68
CA THR A 39 37.10 37.29 14.31
C THR A 39 35.94 37.33 13.33
N ILE A 40 35.74 38.46 12.65
CA ILE A 40 34.69 38.60 11.64
C ILE A 40 34.92 37.67 10.46
N LEU A 41 36.15 37.57 9.95
CA LEU A 41 36.47 36.65 8.86
C LEU A 41 36.10 35.22 9.22
N LYS A 42 36.42 34.80 10.45
CA LYS A 42 36.10 33.46 10.94
C LYS A 42 34.58 33.25 11.00
N GLU A 43 33.85 34.15 11.64
CA GLU A 43 32.39 34.05 11.79
C GLU A 43 31.68 34.03 10.43
N GLU A 44 32.07 34.91 9.51
CA GLU A 44 31.50 34.95 8.16
C GLU A 44 31.84 33.72 7.33
N SER A 45 33.04 33.16 7.49
CA SER A 45 33.41 31.89 6.84
C SER A 45 32.57 30.73 7.35
N GLU A 46 32.34 30.65 8.66
CA GLU A 46 31.50 29.62 9.28
C GLU A 46 30.04 29.78 8.83
N ASN A 47 29.53 31.01 8.77
CA ASN A 47 28.17 31.29 8.27
C ASN A 47 28.00 30.86 6.81
N LEU A 48 28.95 31.21 5.94
CA LEU A 48 28.91 30.86 4.52
C LEU A 48 28.98 29.34 4.30
N PHE A 49 29.82 28.64 5.07
CA PHE A 49 29.87 27.18 5.07
C PHE A 49 28.53 26.56 5.49
N ASN A 50 27.95 27.03 6.60
CA ASN A 50 26.68 26.53 7.11
C ASN A 50 25.52 26.77 6.13
N GLU A 51 25.49 27.92 5.46
CA GLU A 51 24.48 28.24 4.45
C GLU A 51 24.55 27.26 3.27
N LYS A 52 25.73 27.06 2.69
CA LYS A 52 25.90 26.10 1.58
C LYS A 52 25.61 24.66 2.01
N LEU A 53 26.03 24.28 3.22
CA LEU A 53 25.74 22.96 3.79
C LEU A 53 24.22 22.75 3.92
N ASN A 54 23.48 23.72 4.45
CA ASN A 54 22.04 23.65 4.58
C ASN A 54 21.33 23.55 3.22
N ILE A 55 21.75 24.34 2.23
CA ILE A 55 21.19 24.26 0.87
C ILE A 55 21.38 22.86 0.31
N LYS A 56 22.60 22.33 0.39
CA LYS A 56 22.92 21.00 -0.14
C LYS A 56 22.21 19.88 0.62
N GLN A 57 22.03 20.03 1.93
CA GLN A 57 21.27 19.08 2.72
C GLN A 57 19.79 19.11 2.38
N CYS A 58 19.19 20.30 2.18
CA CYS A 58 17.81 20.43 1.72
C CYS A 58 17.61 19.77 0.35
N GLU A 59 18.51 20.00 -0.60
CA GLU A 59 18.48 19.35 -1.92
C GLU A 59 18.51 17.81 -1.80
N PHE A 60 19.37 17.28 -0.93
CA PHE A 60 19.49 15.86 -0.68
C PHE A 60 18.21 15.29 -0.05
N ASP A 61 17.69 15.95 0.98
CA ASP A 61 16.50 15.51 1.71
C ASP A 61 15.26 15.55 0.82
N GLU A 62 15.13 16.56 -0.07
CA GLU A 62 14.06 16.61 -1.07
C GLU A 62 14.15 15.44 -2.05
N GLN A 63 15.34 15.13 -2.57
CA GLN A 63 15.53 13.99 -3.45
C GLN A 63 15.19 12.67 -2.76
N GLN A 64 15.56 12.53 -1.49
CA GLN A 64 15.24 11.34 -0.71
C GLN A 64 13.74 11.22 -0.48
N LYS A 65 13.07 12.32 -0.11
CA LYS A 65 11.62 12.37 0.06
C LYS A 65 10.86 12.01 -1.21
N ILE A 66 11.33 12.45 -2.38
CA ILE A 66 10.73 12.08 -3.67
C ILE A 66 10.86 10.57 -3.93
N LYS A 67 12.02 9.97 -3.62
CA LYS A 67 12.23 8.52 -3.74
C LYS A 67 11.30 7.76 -2.80
N GLU A 68 11.22 8.16 -1.53
CA GLU A 68 10.33 7.56 -0.53
C GLU A 68 8.85 7.66 -0.95
N LEU A 69 8.40 8.81 -1.45
CA LEU A 69 7.03 8.97 -1.97
C LEU A 69 6.73 8.04 -3.14
N ASN A 70 7.70 7.85 -4.05
CA ASN A 70 7.54 6.94 -5.19
C ASN A 70 7.51 5.47 -4.77
N GLU A 71 8.28 5.10 -3.75
CA GLU A 71 8.21 3.77 -3.15
C GLU A 71 6.87 3.58 -2.43
N GLN A 72 6.44 4.55 -1.62
CA GLN A 72 5.19 4.48 -0.88
C GLN A 72 3.98 4.34 -1.81
N LYS A 73 3.98 4.97 -3.00
CA LYS A 73 2.93 4.77 -4.02
C LYS A 73 2.77 3.30 -4.43
N LYS A 74 3.85 2.50 -4.46
CA LYS A 74 3.77 1.05 -4.74
C LYS A 74 3.14 0.28 -3.59
N PHE A 75 3.29 0.77 -2.36
CA PHE A 75 2.77 0.13 -1.15
C PHE A 75 1.32 0.53 -0.80
N HIS A 76 0.76 1.55 -1.46
CA HIS A 76 -0.66 1.86 -1.33
C HIS A 76 -1.48 0.83 -2.12
N GLY A 77 -2.03 -0.17 -1.41
CA GLY A 77 -3.03 -1.07 -1.97
C GLY A 77 -4.32 -0.35 -2.39
N THR A 78 -5.19 -1.05 -3.11
CA THR A 78 -6.50 -0.53 -3.49
C THR A 78 -7.37 -0.35 -2.24
N LYS A 79 -7.82 0.89 -1.98
CA LYS A 79 -8.75 1.15 -0.86
C LYS A 79 -10.03 0.35 -1.07
N LEU A 80 -10.31 -0.59 -0.17
CA LEU A 80 -11.52 -1.41 -0.16
C LEU A 80 -12.73 -0.54 0.20
N THR A 81 -13.39 0.00 -0.82
CA THR A 81 -14.72 0.62 -0.70
C THR A 81 -15.80 -0.43 -0.97
N LYS A 82 -17.04 -0.19 -0.51
CA LYS A 82 -18.17 -1.12 -0.75
C LYS A 82 -18.34 -1.47 -2.23
N GLN A 83 -18.14 -0.49 -3.12
CA GLN A 83 -18.20 -0.67 -4.57
C GLN A 83 -17.04 -1.54 -5.09
N SER A 84 -15.81 -1.26 -4.65
CA SER A 84 -14.63 -2.07 -5.04
C SER A 84 -14.73 -3.51 -4.55
N TRP A 85 -15.26 -3.72 -3.34
CA TRP A 85 -15.46 -5.07 -2.79
C TRP A 85 -16.52 -5.85 -3.58
N LEU A 86 -17.64 -5.22 -3.97
CA LEU A 86 -18.66 -5.88 -4.79
C LEU A 86 -18.11 -6.29 -6.16
N ASN A 87 -17.33 -5.43 -6.82
CA ASN A 87 -16.72 -5.76 -8.10
C ASN A 87 -15.71 -6.92 -7.96
N TRP A 88 -14.83 -6.84 -6.95
CA TRP A 88 -13.91 -7.93 -6.65
C TRP A 88 -14.64 -9.25 -6.35
N ARG A 89 -15.69 -9.20 -5.51
CA ARG A 89 -16.51 -10.37 -5.15
C ARG A 89 -17.16 -11.01 -6.37
N ASN A 90 -17.68 -10.21 -7.29
CA ASN A 90 -18.32 -10.72 -8.51
C ASN A 90 -17.30 -11.40 -9.42
N ASN A 91 -16.12 -10.79 -9.62
CA ASN A 91 -15.04 -11.40 -10.39
C ASN A 91 -14.55 -12.70 -9.74
N PHE A 92 -14.32 -12.70 -8.43
CA PHE A 92 -13.89 -13.88 -7.68
C PHE A 92 -14.89 -15.03 -7.79
N ARG A 93 -16.19 -14.76 -7.63
CA ARG A 93 -17.25 -15.77 -7.76
C ARG A 93 -17.35 -16.33 -9.18
N LYS A 94 -17.08 -15.50 -10.19
CA LYS A 94 -17.03 -15.89 -11.60
C LYS A 94 -15.82 -16.78 -11.89
N GLU A 95 -14.64 -16.42 -11.38
CA GLU A 95 -13.41 -17.22 -11.51
C GLU A 95 -13.55 -18.59 -10.84
N MET A 96 -14.08 -18.62 -9.61
CA MET A 96 -14.32 -19.86 -8.85
C MET A 96 -15.55 -20.64 -9.32
N LYS A 97 -16.26 -20.16 -10.35
CA LYS A 97 -17.51 -20.76 -10.87
C LYS A 97 -18.51 -21.12 -9.77
N TYR A 98 -18.60 -20.29 -8.72
CA TYR A 98 -19.38 -20.62 -7.53
C TYR A 98 -20.85 -20.89 -7.86
N GLU A 99 -21.42 -20.17 -8.83
CA GLU A 99 -22.80 -20.39 -9.30
C GLU A 99 -23.01 -21.75 -9.97
N LEU A 100 -21.97 -22.33 -10.58
CA LEU A 100 -22.04 -23.66 -11.18
C LEU A 100 -21.96 -24.73 -10.09
N TYR A 101 -21.05 -24.58 -9.13
CA TYR A 101 -20.93 -25.49 -8.00
C TYR A 101 -22.16 -25.45 -7.09
N ASP A 102 -22.75 -24.28 -6.86
CA ASP A 102 -23.97 -24.14 -6.06
C ASP A 102 -25.17 -24.79 -6.77
N LYS A 103 -25.26 -24.65 -8.11
CA LYS A 103 -26.26 -25.37 -8.92
C LYS A 103 -26.05 -26.88 -8.88
N GLN A 104 -24.82 -27.36 -9.07
CA GLN A 104 -24.51 -28.79 -9.00
C GLN A 104 -24.76 -29.35 -7.59
N ARG A 105 -24.42 -28.62 -6.53
CA ARG A 105 -24.71 -29.02 -5.16
C ARG A 105 -26.20 -29.07 -4.90
N PHE A 106 -26.96 -28.10 -5.41
CA PHE A 106 -28.41 -28.08 -5.31
C PHE A 106 -29.03 -29.25 -6.09
N GLU A 107 -28.56 -29.52 -7.31
CA GLU A 107 -29.01 -30.66 -8.13
C GLU A 107 -28.67 -32.01 -7.48
N ASN A 108 -27.48 -32.16 -6.90
CA ASN A 108 -27.05 -33.38 -6.21
C ASN A 108 -27.79 -33.59 -4.89
N MET A 109 -27.96 -32.53 -4.08
CA MET A 109 -28.61 -32.62 -2.77
C MET A 109 -30.12 -32.83 -2.89
N HIS A 110 -30.71 -32.40 -4.00
CA HIS A 110 -32.13 -32.62 -4.25
C HIS A 110 -32.41 -33.71 -5.28
N LYS A 111 -31.40 -34.33 -5.90
CA LYS A 111 -31.56 -35.32 -6.99
C LYS A 111 -32.61 -34.90 -8.04
N GLY A 112 -32.73 -33.59 -8.31
CA GLY A 112 -33.75 -33.01 -9.20
C GLY A 112 -35.17 -32.83 -8.61
N LYS A 113 -35.42 -33.18 -7.34
CA LYS A 113 -36.70 -32.95 -6.64
C LYS A 113 -36.77 -31.50 -6.12
N LEU A 114 -37.95 -30.88 -6.13
CA LEU A 114 -38.12 -29.53 -5.56
C LEU A 114 -37.90 -29.55 -4.04
N THR A 115 -37.23 -28.54 -3.49
CA THR A 115 -37.11 -28.44 -2.01
C THR A 115 -38.49 -28.25 -1.38
N GLY A 116 -38.70 -28.70 -0.13
CA GLY A 116 -39.97 -28.50 0.57
C GLY A 116 -40.42 -27.03 0.64
N LYS A 117 -39.47 -26.09 0.73
CA LYS A 117 -39.75 -24.65 0.65
C LYS A 117 -40.26 -24.22 -0.74
N GLN A 118 -39.68 -24.76 -1.80
CA GLN A 118 -40.10 -24.46 -3.18
C GLN A 118 -41.43 -25.12 -3.55
N ILE A 119 -41.73 -26.32 -3.04
CA ILE A 119 -43.04 -26.98 -3.20
C ILE A 119 -44.12 -26.13 -2.53
N PHE A 120 -43.82 -25.61 -1.34
CA PHE A 120 -44.70 -24.72 -0.60
C PHE A 120 -44.91 -23.38 -1.32
N GLU A 121 -43.84 -22.71 -1.77
CA GLU A 121 -43.93 -21.43 -2.50
C GLU A 121 -44.63 -21.57 -3.87
N LYS A 122 -44.54 -22.73 -4.54
CA LYS A 122 -45.25 -23.00 -5.80
C LYS A 122 -46.68 -23.53 -5.62
N GLY A 123 -47.13 -23.77 -4.39
CA GLY A 123 -48.49 -24.24 -4.10
C GLY A 123 -48.80 -25.68 -4.53
N LEU A 124 -47.79 -26.49 -4.88
CA LEU A 124 -47.96 -27.90 -5.27
C LEU A 124 -48.20 -28.85 -4.08
N ALA A 125 -48.19 -28.33 -2.85
CA ALA A 125 -48.38 -29.14 -1.65
C ALA A 125 -49.76 -29.82 -1.54
N ASN A 126 -50.76 -29.36 -2.30
CA ASN A 126 -52.14 -29.85 -2.22
C ASN A 126 -52.59 -30.72 -3.42
N GLN A 127 -51.70 -31.10 -4.34
CA GLN A 127 -52.12 -31.70 -5.62
C GLN A 127 -51.54 -33.08 -5.93
N ASN A 128 -50.81 -33.70 -5.00
CA ASN A 128 -50.27 -35.05 -5.16
C ASN A 128 -50.69 -35.93 -3.97
N ASP A 129 -51.98 -36.24 -3.90
CA ASP A 129 -52.42 -37.51 -3.31
C ASP A 129 -52.71 -38.42 -4.50
N ASP A 130 -52.22 -39.66 -4.44
CA ASP A 130 -52.25 -40.73 -5.45
C ASP A 130 -51.06 -40.74 -6.42
N ASP A 131 -49.94 -41.34 -5.99
CA ASP A 131 -49.38 -42.54 -6.65
C ASP A 131 -48.12 -43.04 -5.91
N GLU A 132 -48.37 -44.12 -5.16
CA GLU A 132 -47.58 -45.35 -4.93
C GLU A 132 -46.06 -45.31 -4.61
N GLU A 133 -45.78 -46.05 -3.53
CA GLU A 133 -44.52 -46.44 -2.91
C GLU A 133 -43.57 -47.20 -3.85
N GLU A 134 -42.30 -46.81 -3.93
CA GLU A 134 -41.18 -47.75 -4.09
C GLU A 134 -40.01 -47.27 -3.22
N GLU A 135 -39.82 -47.97 -2.10
CA GLU A 135 -38.60 -47.92 -1.28
C GLU A 135 -37.53 -48.80 -1.97
N GLU A 136 -36.49 -48.17 -2.51
CA GLU A 136 -35.23 -48.87 -2.81
C GLU A 136 -34.12 -48.32 -1.89
N GLU A 137 -33.69 -49.18 -0.97
CA GLU A 137 -32.47 -49.04 -0.19
C GLU A 137 -31.25 -49.20 -1.12
N GLU A 138 -30.37 -48.20 -1.19
CA GLU A 138 -28.97 -48.42 -1.59
C GLU A 138 -28.03 -47.83 -0.52
N GLU A 139 -27.51 -48.75 0.29
CA GLU A 139 -26.32 -48.54 1.09
C GLU A 139 -25.09 -48.46 0.17
N GLY A 140 -24.35 -47.35 0.26
CA GLY A 140 -22.94 -47.34 -0.09
C GLY A 140 -22.48 -46.16 -0.93
N GLU A 141 -22.25 -45.00 -0.31
CA GLU A 141 -21.31 -43.99 -0.83
C GLU A 141 -20.91 -42.91 0.21
N ASN A 142 -20.96 -43.23 1.50
CA ASN A 142 -20.56 -42.30 2.57
C ASN A 142 -19.03 -42.15 2.74
N GLN A 143 -18.21 -42.92 2.02
CA GLN A 143 -16.75 -42.89 2.16
C GLN A 143 -16.08 -41.83 1.27
N THR A 144 -16.63 -41.53 0.09
CA THR A 144 -16.06 -40.59 -0.89
C THR A 144 -16.25 -39.12 -0.50
N ILE A 145 -17.32 -38.79 0.25
CA ILE A 145 -17.62 -37.41 0.65
C ILE A 145 -16.68 -36.93 1.79
N GLN A 146 -16.28 -37.82 2.70
CA GLN A 146 -15.39 -37.46 3.82
C GLN A 146 -13.93 -37.24 3.38
N GLU A 147 -13.48 -37.89 2.30
CA GLU A 147 -12.14 -37.68 1.75
C GLU A 147 -12.03 -36.35 0.99
N GLN A 148 -13.08 -35.95 0.26
CA GLN A 148 -13.10 -34.67 -0.47
C GLN A 148 -13.22 -33.45 0.44
N GLU A 149 -13.96 -33.54 1.55
CA GLU A 149 -14.02 -32.45 2.53
C GLU A 149 -12.70 -32.25 3.30
N LYS A 150 -11.95 -33.33 3.56
CA LYS A 150 -10.61 -33.24 4.18
C LYS A 150 -9.60 -32.52 3.29
N ASP A 151 -9.59 -32.82 1.99
CA ASP A 151 -8.67 -32.17 1.04
C ASP A 151 -8.94 -30.66 0.88
N ILE A 152 -10.20 -30.23 0.97
CA ILE A 152 -10.56 -28.82 0.93
C ILE A 152 -10.11 -28.10 2.22
N VAL A 153 -10.30 -28.72 3.39
CA VAL A 153 -9.90 -28.13 4.68
C VAL A 153 -8.38 -28.08 4.83
N ASP A 154 -7.66 -29.09 4.35
CA ASP A 154 -6.19 -29.11 4.37
C ASP A 154 -5.56 -28.15 3.33
N GLY A 155 -6.25 -27.90 2.22
CA GLY A 155 -5.87 -26.86 1.26
C GLY A 155 -5.96 -25.43 1.82
N ILE A 156 -6.91 -25.17 2.73
CA ILE A 156 -7.09 -23.85 3.35
C ILE A 156 -6.07 -23.61 4.48
N LYS A 157 -5.59 -24.65 5.18
CA LYS A 157 -4.58 -24.53 6.26
C LYS A 157 -3.14 -24.40 5.77
N ARG A 158 -2.86 -24.63 4.48
CA ARG A 158 -1.52 -24.58 3.88
C ARG A 158 -1.14 -23.22 3.27
N LEU A 159 -2.04 -22.23 3.34
CA LEU A 159 -1.83 -20.83 2.97
C LEU A 159 -1.70 -19.96 4.22
#